data_AF-A0A516NVJ8-F1
#
_entry.id   AF-A0A516NVJ8-F1
#
_cell.length_a   1.000
_cell.length_b   1.000
_cell.length_c   1.000
_cell.angle_alpha   90.00
_cell.angle_beta   90.00
_cell.angle_gamma   90.00
#
_symmetry.space_group_name_H-M   'P 1'
#
loop_
_entity.id
_entity.type
_entity.pdbx_description
1 polymer ?
#
loop_
_entity_poly.entity_id
_entity_poly.type
_entity_poly.pdbx_seq_one_letter_code
_entity_poly.pdbx_strand_id
1 'polypeptide(L)'
;MVFPVTFGWIQILLIVLGVAALALLVTAVLKARKVGWRVLAGRGSAAISLVLIAVVILWVTTLLQTFLGLTGEVKAAHIVATPVAGEEHMMNVELTLYGDEGHADQRLNYQVEGDLWVLQANIVELEPWVNALGFNSGYKVTRLYGQRLDGVATKQNHIFLNGGDGDFFDDMKSQSWYTDPFVRSAYGNAVIATPGTYNVYISRDAIKTRPAE
;
A
#
# COMPACT_ATOMS: atom_id res chain seq x y z
N MET A 1 -0.96 -9.37 -7.73
CA MET A 1 -1.13 -8.48 -6.56
C MET A 1 -0.11 -7.39 -6.73
N VAL A 2 -0.48 -6.14 -6.43
CA VAL A 2 0.43 -5.01 -6.62
C VAL A 2 0.98 -4.61 -5.27
N PHE A 3 2.30 -4.60 -5.15
CA PHE A 3 3.01 -4.01 -4.02
C PHE A 3 3.76 -2.78 -4.55
N PRO A 4 3.25 -1.57 -4.32
CA PRO A 4 4.01 -0.39 -4.69
C PRO A 4 5.25 -0.33 -3.80
N VAL A 5 6.43 -0.55 -4.38
CA VAL A 5 7.70 -0.43 -3.67
C VAL A 5 8.41 0.82 -4.17
N THR A 6 8.68 1.76 -3.27
CA THR A 6 9.51 2.93 -3.57
C THR A 6 10.86 2.75 -2.89
N PHE A 7 11.69 1.87 -3.49
CA PHE A 7 13.07 1.68 -3.03
C PHE A 7 13.96 2.79 -3.62
N GLY A 8 14.14 3.87 -2.87
CA GLY A 8 14.92 5.02 -3.28
C GLY A 8 16.41 4.88 -2.93
N TRP A 9 17.27 5.48 -3.75
CA TRP A 9 18.70 5.67 -3.46
C TRP A 9 18.94 6.34 -2.09
N ILE A 10 17.97 7.10 -1.59
CA ILE A 10 17.95 7.71 -0.26
C ILE A 10 18.00 6.64 0.85
N GLN A 11 17.28 5.52 0.73
CA GLN A 11 17.30 4.46 1.75
C GLN A 11 18.65 3.75 1.80
N ILE A 12 19.26 3.51 0.64
CA ILE A 12 20.62 2.95 0.55
C ILE A 12 21.62 3.91 1.24
N LEU A 13 21.53 5.20 0.93
CA LEU A 13 22.37 6.24 1.54
C LEU A 13 22.19 6.27 3.08
N LEU A 14 20.95 6.18 3.57
CA LEU A 14 20.63 6.18 4.99
C LEU A 14 21.17 4.94 5.70
N ILE A 15 21.06 3.75 5.09
CA ILE A 15 21.65 2.51 5.64
C ILE A 15 23.17 2.66 5.74
N VAL A 16 23.82 3.15 4.68
CA VAL A 16 25.28 3.37 4.68
C VAL A 16 25.69 4.38 5.75
N LEU A 17 24.97 5.50 5.88
CA LEU A 17 25.18 6.50 6.93
C LEU A 17 24.99 5.92 8.33
N GLY A 18 23.95 5.11 8.54
CA GLY A 18 23.69 4.44 9.80
C GLY A 18 24.81 3.47 10.19
N VAL A 19 25.27 2.63 9.26
CA VAL A 19 26.41 1.72 9.47
C VAL A 19 27.69 2.49 9.79
N ALA A 20 27.98 3.56 9.06
CA ALA A 20 29.15 4.41 9.29
C ALA A 20 29.09 5.10 10.67
N ALA A 21 27.93 5.63 11.05
CA ALA A 21 27.71 6.22 12.37
C ALA A 21 27.92 5.20 13.49
N LEU A 22 27.39 3.97 13.33
CA LEU A 22 27.55 2.90 14.31
C LEU A 22 29.03 2.50 14.47
N ALA A 23 29.76 2.38 13.36
CA ALA A 23 31.20 2.09 13.37
C ALA A 23 32.01 3.19 14.07
N LEU A 24 31.69 4.46 13.81
CA LEU A 24 32.31 5.60 14.50
C LEU A 24 32.00 5.61 16.00
N LEU A 25 30.77 5.27 16.39
CA LEU A 25 30.36 5.20 17.80
C LEU A 25 31.10 4.07 18.54
N VAL A 26 31.17 2.88 17.93
CA VAL A 26 31.93 1.74 18.49
C VAL A 26 33.41 2.08 18.64
N THR A 27 34.03 2.66 17.61
CA THR A 27 35.46 3.04 17.68
C THR A 27 35.71 4.15 18.71
N ALA A 28 34.79 5.11 18.86
CA ALA A 28 34.86 6.13 19.89
C ALA A 28 34.80 5.53 21.30
N VAL A 29 33.87 4.60 21.56
CA VAL A 29 33.72 3.92 22.87
C VAL A 29 34.96 3.08 23.20
N LEU A 30 35.50 2.34 22.23
CA LEU A 30 36.71 1.54 22.41
C LEU A 30 37.94 2.40 22.70
N LYS A 31 38.08 3.55 22.04
CA LYS A 31 39.15 4.52 22.33
C LYS A 31 38.93 5.24 23.66
N ALA A 32 37.68 5.53 24.04
CA ALA A 32 37.33 6.16 25.31
C ALA A 32 37.73 5.31 26.52
N ARG A 33 37.58 4.00 26.41
CA ARG A 33 38.08 3.04 27.41
C ARG A 33 39.61 3.06 27.56
N LYS A 34 40.37 3.42 26.52
CA LYS A 34 41.85 3.42 26.53
C LYS A 34 42.48 4.77 26.89
N VAL A 35 41.87 5.89 26.48
CA VAL A 35 42.51 7.23 26.54
C VAL A 35 41.85 8.14 27.61
N GLY A 36 40.73 7.71 28.20
CA GLY A 36 40.00 8.47 29.21
C GLY A 36 39.01 9.48 28.62
N TRP A 37 37.83 9.57 29.22
CA TRP A 37 36.69 10.34 28.69
C TRP A 37 36.95 11.85 28.54
N ARG A 38 37.90 12.42 29.28
CA ARG A 38 38.24 13.86 29.24
C ARG A 38 38.91 14.29 27.93
N VAL A 39 39.73 13.43 27.32
CA VAL A 39 40.42 13.72 26.04
C VAL A 39 39.45 13.57 24.86
N LEU A 40 38.49 12.65 24.98
CA LEU A 40 37.42 12.48 23.99
C LEU A 40 36.32 13.54 24.10
N ALA A 41 36.06 14.13 25.26
CA ALA A 41 35.08 15.21 25.37
C ALA A 41 35.44 16.45 24.53
N GLY A 42 36.73 16.77 24.39
CA GLY A 42 37.20 17.92 23.59
C GLY A 42 37.29 17.68 22.08
N ARG A 43 37.51 16.43 21.63
CA ARG A 43 37.65 16.04 20.21
C ARG A 43 36.47 15.25 19.64
N GLY A 44 35.66 14.66 20.51
CA GLY A 44 34.51 13.83 20.16
C GLY A 44 33.22 14.63 20.00
N SER A 45 33.18 15.91 20.38
CA SER A 45 32.02 16.78 20.18
C SER A 45 31.60 16.87 18.71
N ALA A 46 32.55 17.02 17.79
CA ALA A 46 32.26 17.04 16.36
C ALA A 46 31.70 15.70 15.84
N ALA A 47 32.25 14.57 16.31
CA ALA A 47 31.77 13.23 15.95
C ALA A 47 30.37 12.96 16.52
N ILE A 48 30.12 13.36 17.77
CA ILE A 48 28.81 13.25 18.41
C ILE A 48 27.79 14.14 17.69
N SER A 49 28.16 15.36 17.33
CA SER A 49 27.30 16.27 16.55
C SER A 49 26.96 15.68 15.17
N LEU A 50 27.93 15.10 14.47
CA LEU A 50 27.68 14.43 13.18
C LEU A 50 26.75 13.22 13.33
N VAL A 51 26.93 12.40 14.38
CA VAL A 51 26.03 11.29 14.67
C VAL A 51 24.62 11.79 15.00
N LEU A 52 24.48 12.84 15.81
CA LEU A 52 23.20 13.45 16.12
C LEU A 52 22.51 13.97 14.86
N ILE A 53 23.24 14.66 13.99
CA ILE A 53 22.70 15.14 12.70
C ILE A 53 22.23 13.96 11.84
N ALA A 54 23.03 12.90 11.74
CA ALA A 54 22.67 11.70 10.98
C ALA A 54 21.41 11.03 11.54
N VAL A 55 21.28 10.92 12.86
CA VAL A 55 20.08 10.38 13.53
C VAL A 55 18.86 11.26 13.28
N VAL A 56 19.00 12.59 13.33
CA VAL A 56 17.89 13.52 13.04
C VAL A 56 17.45 13.40 11.58
N ILE A 57 18.39 13.34 10.63
CA ILE A 57 18.07 13.16 9.21
C ILE A 57 17.38 11.81 8.99
N LEU A 58 17.89 10.73 9.57
CA LEU A 58 17.25 9.41 9.51
C LEU A 58 15.83 9.47 10.08
N TRP A 59 15.64 10.10 11.23
CA TRP A 59 14.32 10.22 11.84
C TRP A 59 13.36 11.02 10.95
N VAL A 60 13.77 12.20 10.47
CA VAL A 60 12.95 13.04 9.59
C VAL A 60 12.58 12.31 8.30
N THR A 61 13.53 11.61 7.68
CA THR A 61 13.28 10.84 6.45
C THR A 61 12.32 9.67 6.69
N THR A 62 12.46 8.92 7.77
CA THR A 62 11.49 7.87 8.15
C THR A 62 10.10 8.46 8.40
N LEU A 63 10.02 9.62 9.05
CA LEU A 63 8.76 10.31 9.33
C LEU A 63 8.08 10.76 8.02
N LEU A 64 8.84 11.35 7.10
CA LEU A 64 8.35 11.80 5.81
C LEU A 64 7.89 10.62 4.94
N GLN A 65 8.64 9.52 4.93
CA GLN A 65 8.26 8.29 4.21
C GLN A 65 6.99 7.67 4.79
N THR A 66 6.88 7.62 6.12
CA THR A 66 5.67 7.12 6.77
C THR A 66 4.47 8.00 6.40
N PHE A 67 4.64 9.34 6.39
CA PHE A 67 3.60 10.27 5.99
C PHE A 67 3.18 10.10 4.52
N LEU A 68 4.15 9.98 3.60
CA LEU A 68 3.87 9.74 2.18
C LEU A 68 3.25 8.35 1.94
N GLY A 69 3.65 7.31 2.67
CA GLY A 69 3.04 5.99 2.60
C GLY A 69 1.61 5.97 3.17
N LEU A 70 1.32 6.80 4.18
CA LEU A 70 -0.02 6.94 4.75
C LEU A 70 -0.97 7.74 3.85
N THR A 71 -0.44 8.72 3.11
CA THR A 71 -1.24 9.62 2.26
C THR A 71 -1.26 9.19 0.80
N GLY A 72 -0.36 8.28 0.42
CA GLY A 72 -0.26 7.75 -0.93
C GLY A 72 -1.51 6.97 -1.30
N GLU A 73 -2.05 7.31 -2.45
CA GLU A 73 -3.16 6.59 -3.07
C GLU A 73 -2.72 6.16 -4.47
N VAL A 74 -2.96 4.90 -4.80
CA VAL A 74 -2.67 4.37 -6.13
C VAL A 74 -3.96 4.27 -6.92
N LYS A 75 -3.97 4.79 -8.13
CA LYS A 75 -5.09 4.62 -9.06
C LYS A 75 -5.12 3.16 -9.50
N ALA A 76 -6.01 2.38 -8.90
CA ALA A 76 -6.08 0.93 -9.11
C ALA A 76 -7.01 0.55 -10.26
N ALA A 77 -8.05 1.35 -10.52
CA ALA A 77 -8.95 1.10 -11.63
C ALA A 77 -9.61 2.38 -12.18
N HIS A 78 -10.15 2.26 -13.37
CA HIS A 78 -11.07 3.22 -13.98
C HIS A 78 -12.33 2.48 -14.42
N ILE A 79 -13.49 3.04 -14.08
CA ILE A 79 -14.79 2.43 -14.32
C ILE A 79 -15.66 3.40 -15.13
N VAL A 80 -16.28 2.89 -16.18
CA VAL A 80 -17.39 3.53 -16.88
C VAL A 80 -18.60 2.62 -16.76
N ALA A 81 -19.58 3.01 -15.97
CA ALA A 81 -20.81 2.25 -15.76
C ALA A 81 -21.99 2.96 -16.43
N THR A 82 -22.71 2.25 -17.30
CA THR A 82 -23.87 2.78 -18.05
C THR A 82 -25.08 1.86 -17.89
N PRO A 83 -26.28 2.38 -17.52
CA PRO A 83 -27.49 1.56 -17.48
C PRO A 83 -27.81 0.97 -18.86
N VAL A 84 -28.32 -0.25 -18.89
CA VAL A 84 -28.76 -0.90 -20.13
C VAL A 84 -30.18 -0.43 -20.45
N ALA A 85 -30.37 0.19 -21.61
CA ALA A 85 -31.67 0.69 -22.03
C ALA A 85 -32.67 -0.48 -22.23
N GLY A 86 -33.81 -0.43 -21.54
CA GLY A 86 -34.87 -1.43 -21.66
C GLY A 86 -34.72 -2.65 -20.75
N GLU A 87 -33.65 -2.73 -19.95
CA GLU A 87 -33.45 -3.78 -18.94
C GLU A 87 -33.38 -3.13 -17.55
N GLU A 88 -34.35 -3.42 -16.69
CA GLU A 88 -34.32 -2.93 -15.30
C GLU A 88 -33.19 -3.59 -14.52
N HIS A 89 -32.52 -2.79 -13.68
CA HIS A 89 -31.42 -3.23 -12.81
C HIS A 89 -30.27 -3.90 -13.57
N MET A 90 -29.93 -3.41 -14.77
CA MET A 90 -28.81 -3.90 -15.55
C MET A 90 -27.92 -2.74 -15.98
N MET A 91 -26.60 -2.94 -15.91
CA MET A 91 -25.61 -1.96 -16.37
C MET A 91 -24.44 -2.61 -17.10
N ASN A 92 -23.91 -1.93 -18.10
CA ASN A 92 -22.63 -2.24 -18.72
C ASN A 92 -21.52 -1.52 -17.96
N VAL A 93 -20.51 -2.28 -17.54
CA VAL A 93 -19.34 -1.79 -16.80
C VAL A 93 -18.10 -2.02 -17.64
N GLU A 94 -17.51 -0.95 -18.16
CA GLU A 94 -16.16 -0.95 -18.70
C GLU A 94 -15.18 -0.72 -17.56
N LEU A 95 -14.36 -1.73 -17.26
CA LEU A 95 -13.38 -1.74 -16.19
C LEU A 95 -11.98 -1.75 -16.78
N THR A 96 -11.20 -0.71 -16.51
CA THR A 96 -9.75 -0.71 -16.71
C THR A 96 -9.08 -0.95 -15.37
N LEU A 97 -8.40 -2.09 -15.22
CA LEU A 97 -7.54 -2.37 -14.08
C LEU A 97 -6.12 -1.91 -14.43
N TYR A 98 -5.57 -1.01 -13.62
CA TYR A 98 -4.20 -0.55 -13.79
C TYR A 98 -3.24 -1.52 -13.10
N GLY A 99 -2.22 -1.95 -13.84
CA GLY A 99 -1.16 -2.81 -13.34
C GLY A 99 0.02 -2.03 -12.75
N ASP A 100 1.09 -2.73 -12.41
CA ASP A 100 2.37 -2.18 -11.98
C ASP A 100 3.48 -2.50 -13.01
N GLU A 101 4.74 -2.17 -12.71
CA GLU A 101 5.88 -2.42 -13.62
C GLU A 101 6.00 -3.89 -14.09
N GLY A 102 5.36 -4.84 -13.39
CA GLY A 102 5.32 -6.26 -13.76
C GLY A 102 3.99 -6.76 -14.34
N HIS A 103 2.93 -5.95 -14.38
CA HIS A 103 1.60 -6.35 -14.84
C HIS A 103 1.04 -5.31 -15.82
N ALA A 104 0.64 -5.76 -17.01
CA ALA A 104 0.00 -4.88 -17.99
C ALA A 104 -1.41 -4.45 -17.54
N ASP A 105 -1.80 -3.24 -17.96
CA ASP A 105 -3.17 -2.76 -17.81
C ASP A 105 -4.15 -3.69 -18.52
N GLN A 106 -5.29 -3.95 -17.88
CA GLN A 106 -6.34 -4.82 -18.41
C GLN A 106 -7.61 -4.02 -18.61
N ARG A 107 -8.14 -4.02 -19.83
CA ARG A 107 -9.46 -3.45 -20.13
C ARG A 107 -10.47 -4.57 -20.34
N LEU A 108 -11.52 -4.56 -19.54
CA LEU A 108 -12.50 -5.62 -19.42
C LEU A 108 -13.90 -4.99 -19.49
N ASN A 109 -14.85 -5.68 -20.12
CA ASN A 109 -16.23 -5.24 -20.21
C ASN A 109 -17.13 -6.30 -19.60
N TYR A 110 -18.02 -5.88 -18.70
CA TYR A 110 -18.93 -6.75 -17.99
C TYR A 110 -20.35 -6.20 -18.03
N GLN A 111 -21.32 -7.09 -18.05
CA GLN A 111 -22.70 -6.73 -17.75
C GLN A 111 -22.96 -7.11 -16.29
N VAL A 112 -23.47 -6.16 -15.51
CA VAL A 112 -23.66 -6.28 -14.07
C VAL A 112 -25.13 -6.04 -13.74
N GLU A 113 -25.73 -6.98 -12.99
CA GLU A 113 -27.08 -6.84 -12.44
C GLU A 113 -27.02 -5.99 -11.17
N GLY A 114 -27.72 -4.87 -11.18
CA GLY A 114 -27.86 -3.94 -10.07
C GLY A 114 -28.15 -2.51 -10.53
N ASP A 115 -28.52 -1.67 -9.57
CA ASP A 115 -28.62 -0.22 -9.73
C ASP A 115 -27.32 0.48 -9.33
N LEU A 116 -26.47 -0.21 -8.58
CA LEU A 116 -25.15 0.21 -8.12
C LEU A 116 -24.12 -0.85 -8.56
N TRP A 117 -22.91 -0.42 -8.87
CA TRP A 117 -21.78 -1.32 -9.03
C TRP A 117 -20.95 -1.35 -7.75
N VAL A 118 -20.35 -2.50 -7.47
CA VAL A 118 -19.49 -2.75 -6.32
C VAL A 118 -18.17 -3.32 -6.81
N LEU A 119 -17.07 -2.65 -6.52
CA LEU A 119 -15.72 -3.16 -6.77
C LEU A 119 -15.06 -3.50 -5.44
N GLN A 120 -14.69 -4.77 -5.27
CA GLN A 120 -14.05 -5.27 -4.07
C GLN A 120 -12.55 -5.48 -4.30
N ALA A 121 -11.76 -5.07 -3.31
CA ALA A 121 -10.34 -5.36 -3.23
C ALA A 121 -9.98 -5.97 -1.88
N ASN A 122 -8.95 -6.78 -1.94
CA ASN A 122 -8.28 -7.38 -0.81
C ASN A 122 -7.03 -6.56 -0.52
N ILE A 123 -6.90 -6.08 0.72
CA ILE A 123 -5.81 -5.22 1.18
C ILE A 123 -5.01 -5.95 2.24
N VAL A 124 -3.68 -5.93 2.09
CA VAL A 124 -2.72 -6.40 3.09
C VAL A 124 -2.02 -5.20 3.70
N GLU A 125 -2.32 -4.92 4.96
CA GLU A 125 -1.63 -3.92 5.74
C GLU A 125 -0.34 -4.50 6.33
N LEU A 126 0.78 -3.85 6.05
CA LEU A 126 2.08 -4.20 6.60
C LEU A 126 2.35 -3.47 7.93
N GLU A 127 3.17 -4.08 8.77
CA GLU A 127 3.65 -3.48 10.02
C GLU A 127 4.38 -2.15 9.78
N PRO A 128 4.33 -1.16 10.71
CA PRO A 128 4.95 0.15 10.52
C PRO A 128 6.44 0.09 10.22
N TRP A 129 7.16 -0.87 10.78
CA TRP A 129 8.60 -1.04 10.54
C TRP A 129 8.89 -1.51 9.11
N VAL A 130 8.01 -2.30 8.49
CA VAL A 130 8.11 -2.74 7.10
C VAL A 130 7.85 -1.55 6.16
N ASN A 131 6.85 -0.73 6.48
CA ASN A 131 6.60 0.52 5.76
C ASN A 131 7.77 1.50 5.87
N ALA A 132 8.44 1.57 7.03
CA ALA A 132 9.64 2.37 7.23
C ALA A 132 10.84 1.92 6.35
N LEU A 133 10.83 0.67 5.88
CA LEU A 133 11.80 0.16 4.91
C LEU A 133 11.42 0.47 3.44
N GLY A 134 10.27 1.10 3.19
CA GLY A 134 9.81 1.50 1.86
C GLY A 134 8.83 0.54 1.18
N PHE A 135 8.36 -0.50 1.88
CA PHE A 135 7.33 -1.40 1.39
C PHE A 135 5.95 -0.84 1.73
N ASN A 136 5.09 -0.62 0.74
CA ASN A 136 3.72 -0.19 1.01
C ASN A 136 2.78 -1.40 1.13
N SER A 137 1.61 -1.14 1.71
CA SER A 137 0.52 -2.12 1.79
C SER A 137 0.15 -2.60 0.38
N GLY A 138 0.00 -3.90 0.24
CA GLY A 138 -0.29 -4.52 -1.05
C GLY A 138 -1.79 -4.68 -1.25
N TYR A 139 -2.22 -4.68 -2.52
CA TYR A 139 -3.63 -4.85 -2.85
C TYR A 139 -3.88 -5.75 -4.04
N LYS A 140 -5.09 -6.31 -4.09
CA LYS A 140 -5.61 -7.06 -5.22
C LYS A 140 -7.09 -6.76 -5.39
N VAL A 141 -7.48 -6.27 -6.56
CA VAL A 141 -8.90 -6.17 -6.93
C VAL A 141 -9.39 -7.58 -7.29
N THR A 142 -10.42 -8.07 -6.59
CA THR A 142 -10.82 -9.49 -6.66
C THR A 142 -12.22 -9.72 -7.18
N ARG A 143 -13.14 -8.75 -7.04
CA ARG A 143 -14.53 -8.94 -7.49
C ARG A 143 -15.18 -7.67 -8.01
N LEU A 144 -16.08 -7.87 -8.98
CA LEU A 144 -17.05 -6.90 -9.46
C LEU A 144 -18.45 -7.53 -9.35
N TYR A 145 -19.40 -6.80 -8.79
CA TYR A 145 -20.80 -7.24 -8.74
C TYR A 145 -21.71 -6.03 -8.61
N GLY A 146 -23.02 -6.22 -8.71
CA GLY A 146 -23.98 -5.14 -8.55
C GLY A 146 -24.86 -5.32 -7.31
N GLN A 147 -25.48 -4.22 -6.91
CA GLN A 147 -26.43 -4.15 -5.81
C GLN A 147 -27.65 -3.37 -6.27
N ARG A 148 -28.85 -3.80 -5.86
CA ARG A 148 -30.10 -3.08 -6.13
C ARG A 148 -30.42 -2.09 -5.01
N LEU A 149 -31.04 -0.98 -5.39
CA LEU A 149 -31.47 0.07 -4.45
C LEU A 149 -32.78 -0.27 -3.74
N ASP A 150 -33.57 -1.17 -4.32
CA ASP A 150 -34.84 -1.64 -3.76
C ASP A 150 -34.70 -2.69 -2.66
N GLY A 151 -33.45 -3.08 -2.33
CA GLY A 151 -33.14 -4.06 -1.30
C GLY A 151 -33.36 -5.52 -1.71
N VAL A 152 -33.76 -5.79 -2.95
CA VAL A 152 -33.84 -7.16 -3.48
C VAL A 152 -32.43 -7.63 -3.85
N ALA A 153 -32.09 -8.86 -3.48
CA ALA A 153 -30.80 -9.44 -3.85
C ALA A 153 -30.71 -9.63 -5.38
N THR A 154 -29.54 -9.38 -5.93
CA THR A 154 -29.22 -9.68 -7.33
C THR A 154 -29.15 -11.19 -7.53
N LYS A 155 -29.55 -11.67 -8.73
CA LYS A 155 -29.45 -13.10 -9.09
C LYS A 155 -28.06 -13.44 -9.63
N GLN A 156 -27.37 -12.46 -10.19
CA GLN A 156 -26.03 -12.61 -10.73
C GLN A 156 -25.01 -12.88 -9.61
N ASN A 157 -24.19 -13.91 -9.81
CA ASN A 157 -23.04 -14.18 -8.96
C ASN A 157 -21.95 -13.13 -9.14
N HIS A 158 -21.08 -12.99 -8.13
CA HIS A 158 -19.95 -12.08 -8.22
C HIS A 158 -19.01 -12.47 -9.36
N ILE A 159 -18.56 -11.47 -10.12
CA ILE A 159 -17.58 -11.64 -11.19
C ILE A 159 -16.20 -11.61 -10.53
N PHE A 160 -15.46 -12.71 -10.62
CA PHE A 160 -14.10 -12.78 -10.09
C PHE A 160 -13.10 -12.09 -11.03
N LEU A 161 -12.28 -11.23 -10.46
CA LEU A 161 -11.21 -10.50 -11.12
C LEU A 161 -9.86 -11.03 -10.63
N ASN A 162 -8.83 -10.99 -11.49
CA ASN A 162 -7.46 -11.39 -11.15
C ASN A 162 -7.33 -12.78 -10.49
N GLY A 163 -8.19 -13.74 -10.88
CA GLY A 163 -8.21 -15.09 -10.28
C GLY A 163 -8.79 -15.17 -8.87
N GLY A 164 -9.54 -14.16 -8.42
CA GLY A 164 -10.22 -14.16 -7.11
C GLY A 164 -9.27 -13.93 -5.93
N ASP A 165 -9.62 -14.48 -4.76
CA ASP A 165 -8.84 -14.27 -3.53
C ASP A 165 -7.49 -14.99 -3.59
N GLY A 166 -7.46 -16.24 -4.07
CA GLY A 166 -6.24 -17.04 -4.25
C GLY A 166 -5.47 -17.33 -2.96
N ASP A 167 -4.55 -18.31 -3.03
CA ASP A 167 -3.88 -18.87 -1.86
C ASP A 167 -3.03 -17.84 -1.08
N PHE A 168 -2.47 -16.83 -1.76
CA PHE A 168 -1.60 -15.84 -1.11
C PHE A 168 -2.34 -14.92 -0.13
N PHE A 169 -3.59 -14.53 -0.44
CA PHE A 169 -4.35 -13.68 0.47
C PHE A 169 -4.83 -14.47 1.69
N ASP A 170 -5.13 -15.75 1.48
CA ASP A 170 -5.42 -16.69 2.57
C ASP A 170 -4.18 -16.91 3.45
N ASP A 171 -2.98 -17.01 2.85
CA ASP A 171 -1.71 -17.10 3.58
C ASP A 171 -1.44 -15.85 4.44
N MET A 172 -1.66 -14.65 3.89
CA MET A 172 -1.52 -13.38 4.62
C MET A 172 -2.55 -13.26 5.75
N LYS A 173 -3.77 -13.76 5.53
CA LYS A 173 -4.84 -13.80 6.53
C LYS A 173 -4.61 -14.86 7.61
N SER A 174 -3.94 -15.96 7.28
CA SER A 174 -3.66 -17.05 8.22
C SER A 174 -2.62 -16.70 9.28
N GLN A 175 -1.89 -15.58 9.12
CA GLN A 175 -0.81 -15.13 10.02
C GLN A 175 0.16 -16.26 10.37
N SER A 176 0.60 -17.01 9.37
CA SER A 176 1.65 -18.01 9.53
C SER A 176 2.93 -17.39 10.11
N TRP A 177 3.79 -18.21 10.70
CA TRP A 177 5.00 -17.77 11.40
C TRP A 177 5.95 -16.88 10.56
N TYR A 178 5.88 -16.99 9.23
CA TYR A 178 6.67 -16.18 8.29
C TYR A 178 5.97 -14.90 7.80
N THR A 179 4.64 -14.77 7.97
CA THR A 179 3.89 -13.56 7.62
C THR A 179 3.61 -12.68 8.83
N ASP A 180 3.41 -13.28 10.00
CA ASP A 180 3.09 -12.61 11.26
C ASP A 180 4.03 -11.44 11.64
N PRO A 181 5.36 -11.52 11.44
CA PRO A 181 6.24 -10.40 11.79
C PRO A 181 6.08 -9.16 10.90
N PHE A 182 5.47 -9.32 9.72
CA PHE A 182 5.44 -8.32 8.65
C PHE A 182 4.02 -7.84 8.33
N VAL A 183 3.02 -8.69 8.51
CA VAL A 183 1.62 -8.44 8.15
C VAL A 183 0.85 -8.07 9.42
N ARG A 184 0.37 -6.83 9.46
CA ARG A 184 -0.45 -6.35 10.56
C ARG A 184 -1.89 -6.79 10.42
N SER A 185 -2.44 -6.73 9.21
CA SER A 185 -3.82 -7.13 8.93
C SER A 185 -4.02 -7.47 7.45
N ALA A 186 -4.98 -8.35 7.16
CA ALA A 186 -5.42 -8.68 5.81
C ALA A 186 -6.95 -8.74 5.77
N TYR A 187 -7.56 -7.91 4.94
CA TYR A 187 -9.02 -7.76 4.91
C TYR A 187 -9.55 -7.37 3.53
N GLY A 188 -10.84 -7.67 3.30
CA GLY A 188 -11.57 -7.21 2.12
C GLY A 188 -12.23 -5.87 2.37
N ASN A 189 -12.17 -4.97 1.40
CA ASN A 189 -12.89 -3.71 1.38
C ASN A 189 -13.53 -3.51 -0.01
N ALA A 190 -14.63 -2.79 -0.08
CA ALA A 190 -15.35 -2.56 -1.33
C ALA A 190 -15.80 -1.11 -1.44
N VAL A 191 -15.83 -0.62 -2.68
CA VAL A 191 -16.44 0.66 -3.00
C VAL A 191 -17.70 0.43 -3.82
N ILE A 192 -18.72 1.24 -3.54
CA ILE A 192 -20.04 1.14 -4.15
C ILE A 192 -20.38 2.51 -4.74
N ALA A 193 -20.87 2.54 -5.97
CA ALA A 193 -21.36 3.77 -6.58
C ALA A 193 -22.46 3.53 -7.61
N THR A 194 -23.17 4.60 -7.94
CA THR A 194 -24.15 4.63 -9.04
C THR A 194 -23.44 4.57 -10.41
N PRO A 195 -24.18 4.32 -11.49
CA PRO A 195 -23.68 4.45 -12.85
C PRO A 195 -23.06 5.84 -13.09
N GLY A 196 -22.03 5.88 -13.93
CA GLY A 196 -21.19 7.05 -14.17
C GLY A 196 -19.73 6.67 -14.41
N THR A 197 -18.87 7.67 -14.56
CA THR A 197 -17.43 7.50 -14.83
C THR A 197 -16.62 7.82 -13.59
N TYR A 198 -15.78 6.88 -13.17
CA TYR A 198 -15.07 6.94 -11.89
C TYR A 198 -13.63 6.47 -11.99
N ASN A 199 -12.77 7.08 -11.18
CA ASN A 199 -11.44 6.59 -10.87
C ASN A 199 -11.46 5.94 -9.48
N VAL A 200 -10.96 4.71 -9.39
CA VAL A 200 -10.86 3.97 -8.15
C VAL A 200 -9.43 4.01 -7.64
N TYR A 201 -9.29 4.40 -6.39
CA TYR A 201 -8.02 4.56 -5.69
C TYR A 201 -7.95 3.58 -4.53
N ILE A 202 -6.76 3.04 -4.28
CA ILE A 202 -6.47 2.23 -3.11
C ILE A 202 -5.44 2.95 -2.26
N SER A 203 -5.80 3.19 -1.01
CA SER A 203 -4.90 3.65 0.06
C SER A 203 -4.45 2.46 0.91
N ARG A 204 -3.58 2.72 1.88
CA ARG A 204 -3.18 1.75 2.89
C ARG A 204 -4.37 1.05 3.56
N ASP A 205 -5.44 1.79 3.81
CA ASP A 205 -6.54 1.38 4.68
C ASP A 205 -7.88 1.15 3.94
N ALA A 206 -8.01 1.64 2.70
CA ALA A 206 -9.30 1.67 2.03
C ALA A 206 -9.21 1.60 0.50
N ILE A 207 -10.33 1.21 -0.09
CA ILE A 207 -10.66 1.43 -1.49
C ILE A 207 -11.65 2.60 -1.57
N LYS A 208 -11.41 3.54 -2.47
CA LYS A 208 -12.20 4.77 -2.62
C LYS A 208 -12.47 5.03 -4.09
N THR A 209 -13.59 5.67 -4.38
CA THR A 209 -13.96 6.09 -5.73
C THR A 209 -14.07 7.60 -5.79
N ARG A 210 -13.70 8.18 -6.93
CA ARG A 210 -13.90 9.60 -7.24
C ARG A 210 -14.46 9.73 -8.66
N PRO A 211 -15.38 10.66 -8.91
CA PRO A 211 -15.78 10.99 -10.28
C PRO A 211 -14.55 11.25 -11.15
N ALA A 212 -14.55 10.71 -12.36
CA ALA A 212 -13.57 11.07 -13.36
C ALA A 212 -14.09 12.34 -14.06
N GLU A 213 -13.32 13.42 -13.99
CA GLU A 213 -13.55 14.64 -14.78
C GLU A 213 -13.38 14.37 -16.28
#